data_AF-A0A9N9QMX5-F1
#
_entry.id   AF-A0A9N9QMX5-F1
#
_cell.length_a   1.000
_cell.length_b   1.000
_cell.length_c   1.000
_cell.angle_alpha   90.00
_cell.angle_beta   90.00
_cell.angle_gamma   90.00
#
_symmetry.space_group_name_H-M   'P 1'
#
loop_
_entity.id
_entity.type
_entity.pdbx_description
1 polymer ?
#
loop_
_entity_poly.entity_id
_entity_poly.type
_entity_poly.pdbx_seq_one_letter_code
_entity_poly.pdbx_strand_id
1 'polypeptide(L)'
;MLHNKYGKSIYIRQQQGKPTIIYYKYFNIGSMCNKFYWDEDYDEYEKEVVLKTAARLLRTDIKAKQYNVESFPPATQFLDDIDKDVPDSLRYFLSALIENAQSDDYLVKRKIISHSIISAIRSRTFISTLQLTGGTYIYRKTGSRQIIDMLDQMGVSVSYHHLQQYETSVILNPPDMTIEDGVHVQHVFDNTDHNVGSLDGHYTCHCLGGIAIYTPGK
;
A
#
# COMPACT_ATOMS: atom_id res chain seq x y z
N MET A 1 8.08 15.92 -49.92
CA MET A 1 8.73 14.63 -49.56
C MET A 1 8.71 14.33 -48.06
N LEU A 2 9.20 15.20 -47.17
CA LEU A 2 9.19 14.93 -45.71
C LEU A 2 7.80 14.73 -45.10
N HIS A 3 6.82 15.56 -45.47
CA HIS A 3 5.46 15.43 -44.94
C HIS A 3 4.73 14.16 -45.42
N ASN A 4 5.08 13.65 -46.60
CA ASN A 4 4.52 12.40 -47.13
C ASN A 4 5.08 11.16 -46.44
N LYS A 5 6.34 11.21 -45.96
CA LYS A 5 6.99 10.10 -45.26
C LYS A 5 6.69 10.08 -43.75
N TYR A 6 6.64 11.25 -43.11
CA TYR A 6 6.52 11.36 -41.64
C TYR A 6 5.19 11.96 -41.15
N GLY A 7 4.32 12.41 -42.07
CA GLY A 7 2.95 12.84 -41.76
C GLY A 7 2.86 13.83 -40.60
N LYS A 8 1.99 13.51 -39.63
CA LYS A 8 1.75 14.30 -38.41
C LYS A 8 2.85 14.17 -37.36
N SER A 9 3.84 13.30 -37.55
CA SER A 9 4.91 13.05 -36.58
C SER A 9 6.03 14.08 -36.63
N ILE A 10 5.99 15.04 -37.56
CA ILE A 10 6.93 16.16 -37.62
C ILE A 10 6.20 17.49 -37.63
N TYR A 11 6.84 18.51 -37.07
CA TYR A 11 6.48 19.90 -37.18
C TYR A 11 7.63 20.62 -37.90
N ILE A 12 7.27 21.38 -38.94
CA ILE A 12 8.22 22.15 -39.75
C ILE A 12 7.94 23.62 -39.49
N ARG A 13 8.92 24.34 -38.94
CA ARG A 13 8.86 25.80 -38.76
C ARG A 13 9.72 26.48 -39.83
N GLN A 14 9.09 27.27 -40.69
CA GLN A 14 9.77 28.12 -41.67
C GLN A 14 9.59 29.59 -41.29
N GLN A 15 10.70 30.33 -41.24
CA GLN A 15 10.69 31.77 -41.00
C GLN A 15 11.61 32.44 -42.04
N GLN A 16 11.15 33.53 -42.67
CA GLN A 16 11.93 34.22 -43.70
C GLN A 16 13.30 34.67 -43.17
N GLY A 17 14.35 34.43 -43.95
CA GLY A 17 15.74 34.77 -43.61
C GLY A 17 16.38 33.86 -42.55
N LYS A 18 15.71 32.80 -42.08
CA LYS A 18 16.24 31.85 -41.10
C LYS A 18 16.20 30.41 -41.65
N PRO A 19 17.08 29.52 -41.17
CA PRO A 19 17.04 28.11 -41.53
C PRO A 19 15.70 27.48 -41.13
N THR A 20 15.19 26.59 -41.97
CA THR A 20 14.00 25.79 -41.67
C THR A 20 14.33 24.84 -40.52
N ILE A 21 13.55 24.90 -39.44
CA ILE A 21 13.71 24.01 -38.30
C ILE A 21 12.66 22.90 -38.40
N ILE A 22 13.12 21.65 -38.37
CA ILE A 22 12.25 20.47 -38.37
C ILE A 22 12.41 19.80 -37.00
N TYR A 23 11.31 19.58 -36.30
CA TYR A 23 11.29 18.83 -35.04
C TYR A 23 10.23 17.74 -35.13
N TYR A 24 10.48 16.59 -34.51
CA TYR A 24 9.44 15.58 -34.36
C TYR A 24 8.34 16.14 -33.45
N LYS A 25 7.10 16.09 -33.93
CA LYS A 25 5.90 16.36 -33.13
C LYS A 25 5.88 15.28 -32.06
N TYR A 26 5.90 15.70 -30.79
CA TYR A 26 5.89 14.89 -29.58
C TYR A 26 5.66 13.39 -29.81
N PHE A 27 6.70 12.60 -29.51
CA PHE A 27 6.70 11.21 -29.10
C PHE A 27 5.29 10.56 -29.01
N ASN A 28 4.82 9.93 -30.10
CA ASN A 28 3.46 9.38 -30.16
C ASN A 28 3.42 7.96 -29.57
N ILE A 29 3.30 7.91 -28.25
CA ILE A 29 3.17 6.66 -27.47
C ILE A 29 2.06 5.76 -28.04
N GLY A 30 0.94 6.33 -28.50
CA GLY A 30 -0.16 5.55 -29.06
C GLY A 30 0.25 4.78 -30.33
N SER A 31 1.05 5.38 -31.20
CA SER A 31 1.56 4.69 -32.39
C SER A 31 2.55 3.57 -32.07
N MET A 32 3.33 3.72 -30.99
CA MET A 32 4.29 2.71 -30.55
C MET A 32 3.59 1.57 -29.83
N CYS A 33 2.65 1.87 -28.93
CA CYS A 33 1.82 0.85 -28.26
C CYS A 33 1.06 0.00 -29.29
N ASN A 34 0.57 0.61 -30.37
CA ASN A 34 -0.03 -0.14 -31.48
C ASN A 34 1.00 -1.05 -32.17
N LYS A 35 2.22 -0.57 -32.45
CA LYS A 35 3.29 -1.45 -32.98
C LYS A 35 3.59 -2.60 -32.03
N PHE A 36 3.77 -2.36 -30.73
CA PHE A 36 4.03 -3.42 -29.75
C PHE A 36 2.92 -4.48 -29.68
N TYR A 37 1.68 -4.12 -30.01
CA TYR A 37 0.57 -5.06 -29.98
C TYR A 37 0.49 -5.92 -31.25
N TRP A 38 0.99 -5.43 -32.39
CA TRP A 38 0.82 -6.09 -33.70
C TRP A 38 2.14 -6.59 -34.33
N ASP A 39 3.29 -6.03 -33.97
CA ASP A 39 4.62 -6.35 -34.48
C ASP A 39 5.53 -6.88 -33.35
N GLU A 40 6.24 -7.98 -33.60
CA GLU A 40 7.23 -8.55 -32.65
C GLU A 40 8.61 -7.88 -32.75
N ASP A 41 8.84 -7.06 -33.78
CA ASP A 41 10.13 -6.41 -34.05
C ASP A 41 10.08 -4.95 -33.56
N TYR A 42 10.68 -4.70 -32.40
CA TYR A 42 10.67 -3.40 -31.75
C TYR A 42 12.08 -2.93 -31.38
N ASP A 43 12.28 -1.63 -31.51
CA ASP A 43 13.48 -0.97 -31.05
C ASP A 43 13.53 -0.94 -29.50
N GLU A 44 14.67 -1.29 -28.94
CA GLU A 44 14.84 -1.39 -27.49
C GLU A 44 14.70 -0.02 -26.82
N TYR A 45 15.13 1.04 -27.50
CA TYR A 45 14.92 2.42 -27.05
C TYR A 45 13.43 2.77 -27.04
N GLU A 46 12.70 2.41 -28.10
CA GLU A 46 11.25 2.62 -28.17
C GLU A 46 10.50 1.97 -26.99
N LYS A 47 10.88 0.72 -26.65
CA LYS A 47 10.33 -0.03 -25.51
C LYS A 47 10.64 0.66 -24.19
N GLU A 48 11.89 1.09 -24.00
CA GLU A 48 12.33 1.77 -22.78
C GLU A 48 11.52 3.04 -22.52
N VAL A 49 11.25 3.85 -23.56
CA VAL A 49 10.51 5.11 -23.38
C VAL A 49 9.03 4.86 -23.04
N VAL A 50 8.39 3.83 -23.62
CA VAL A 50 7.01 3.45 -23.25
C VAL A 50 6.96 3.02 -21.78
N LEU A 51 7.88 2.16 -21.34
CA LEU A 51 7.96 1.70 -19.95
C LEU A 51 8.21 2.85 -18.97
N LYS A 52 9.16 3.74 -19.29
CA LYS A 52 9.43 4.95 -18.48
C LYS A 52 8.21 5.86 -18.39
N THR A 53 7.45 5.98 -19.47
CA THR A 53 6.25 6.81 -19.48
C THR A 53 5.13 6.20 -18.65
N ALA A 54 4.90 4.90 -18.78
CA ALA A 54 3.94 4.17 -17.95
C ALA A 54 4.30 4.26 -16.45
N ALA A 55 5.57 4.03 -16.10
CA ALA A 55 6.05 4.16 -14.73
C ALA A 55 5.87 5.59 -14.18
N ARG A 56 6.11 6.62 -15.00
CA ARG A 56 5.88 8.02 -14.60
C ARG A 56 4.40 8.32 -14.36
N LEU A 57 3.52 7.80 -15.22
CA LEU A 57 2.06 7.94 -15.04
C LEU A 57 1.61 7.30 -13.73
N LEU A 58 1.95 6.02 -13.53
CA LEU A 58 1.62 5.28 -12.31
C LEU A 58 2.13 5.99 -11.05
N ARG A 59 3.38 6.44 -11.06
CA ARG A 59 3.97 7.16 -9.91
C ARG A 59 3.25 8.48 -9.64
N THR A 60 2.79 9.17 -10.68
CA THR A 60 2.06 10.45 -10.54
C THR A 60 0.70 10.20 -9.90
N ASP A 61 -0.05 9.21 -10.37
CA ASP A 61 -1.37 8.89 -9.84
C ASP A 61 -1.31 8.41 -8.38
N ILE A 62 -0.33 7.55 -8.06
CA ILE A 62 -0.10 7.09 -6.68
C ILE A 62 0.22 8.27 -5.75
N LYS A 63 1.03 9.23 -6.21
CA LYS A 63 1.35 10.44 -5.44
C LYS A 63 0.18 11.42 -5.31
N ALA A 64 -0.69 11.48 -6.32
CA ALA A 64 -1.84 12.38 -6.32
C ALA A 64 -2.98 11.90 -5.41
N LYS A 65 -3.09 10.58 -5.19
CA LYS A 65 -4.09 10.00 -4.30
C LYS A 65 -3.94 10.51 -2.87
N GLN A 66 -5.04 10.82 -2.19
CA GLN A 66 -4.98 11.21 -0.77
C GLN A 66 -5.16 9.97 0.11
N TYR A 67 -4.33 9.86 1.15
CA TYR A 67 -4.37 8.77 2.12
C TYR A 67 -4.59 9.36 3.50
N ASN A 68 -5.40 8.68 4.31
CA ASN A 68 -5.55 9.04 5.72
C ASN A 68 -4.29 8.59 6.48
N VAL A 69 -3.64 9.54 7.15
CA VAL A 69 -2.47 9.31 8.00
C VAL A 69 -2.70 9.78 9.44
N GLU A 70 -3.87 10.33 9.73
CA GLU A 70 -4.21 10.93 11.02
C GLU A 70 -4.79 9.91 12.00
N SER A 71 -5.41 8.84 11.47
CA SER A 71 -6.05 7.81 12.28
C SER A 71 -5.74 6.43 11.75
N PHE A 72 -5.50 5.49 12.66
CA PHE A 72 -5.52 4.06 12.32
C PHE A 72 -6.97 3.55 12.25
N PRO A 73 -7.28 2.64 11.32
CA PRO A 73 -8.59 2.00 11.32
C PRO A 73 -8.74 1.08 12.54
N PRO A 74 -9.97 0.87 13.03
CA PRO A 74 -10.25 -0.14 14.06
C PRO A 74 -9.83 -1.54 13.61
N ALA A 75 -9.43 -2.39 14.56
CA ALA A 75 -8.99 -3.75 14.28
C ALA A 75 -10.02 -4.60 13.50
N THR A 76 -11.31 -4.31 13.69
CA THR A 76 -12.43 -4.99 13.03
C THR A 76 -12.64 -4.57 11.58
N GLN A 77 -12.10 -3.41 11.18
CA GLN A 77 -12.30 -2.82 9.85
C GLN A 77 -11.03 -2.85 9.00
N PHE A 78 -10.00 -3.55 9.45
CA PHE A 78 -8.70 -3.57 8.79
C PHE A 78 -8.71 -4.11 7.36
N LEU A 79 -9.64 -5.02 7.07
CA LEU A 79 -9.80 -5.64 5.76
C LEU A 79 -10.98 -5.03 4.97
N ASP A 80 -11.60 -3.98 5.51
CA ASP A 80 -12.70 -3.30 4.84
C ASP A 80 -12.14 -2.41 3.73
N ASP A 81 -12.68 -2.60 2.51
CA ASP A 81 -12.42 -1.75 1.35
C ASP A 81 -10.92 -1.49 1.05
N ILE A 82 -10.10 -2.54 1.14
CA ILE A 82 -8.64 -2.51 0.88
C ILE A 82 -8.29 -1.93 -0.50
N ASP A 83 -9.22 -2.02 -1.44
CA ASP A 83 -9.08 -1.51 -2.81
C ASP A 83 -9.24 0.01 -2.90
N LYS A 84 -9.89 0.65 -1.93
CA LYS A 84 -10.09 2.10 -1.87
C LYS A 84 -8.78 2.86 -1.91
N ASP A 85 -7.70 2.30 -1.37
CA ASP A 85 -6.38 2.93 -1.34
C ASP A 85 -5.59 2.76 -2.65
N VAL A 86 -6.03 1.88 -3.55
CA VAL A 86 -5.31 1.60 -4.80
C VAL A 86 -5.79 2.55 -5.91
N PRO A 87 -4.92 3.31 -6.59
CA PRO A 87 -5.32 4.10 -7.76
C PRO A 87 -5.76 3.21 -8.92
N ASP A 88 -6.72 3.67 -9.73
CA ASP A 88 -7.26 2.89 -10.85
C ASP A 88 -6.22 2.55 -11.90
N SER A 89 -5.25 3.44 -12.16
CA SER A 89 -4.15 3.15 -13.09
C SER A 89 -3.26 2.01 -12.63
N LEU A 90 -3.00 1.88 -11.32
CA LEU A 90 -2.26 0.76 -10.75
C LEU A 90 -3.09 -0.53 -10.79
N ARG A 91 -4.39 -0.46 -10.49
CA ARG A 91 -5.31 -1.61 -10.63
C ARG A 91 -5.32 -2.12 -12.06
N TYR A 92 -5.49 -1.22 -13.03
CA TYR A 92 -5.48 -1.55 -14.45
C TYR A 92 -4.15 -2.19 -14.86
N PHE A 93 -3.02 -1.56 -14.51
CA PHE A 93 -1.69 -2.07 -14.84
C PHE A 93 -1.46 -3.48 -14.28
N LEU A 94 -1.76 -3.72 -13.00
CA LEU A 94 -1.57 -5.04 -12.39
C LEU A 94 -2.57 -6.06 -12.93
N SER A 95 -3.76 -5.65 -13.36
CA SER A 95 -4.71 -6.55 -14.02
C SER A 95 -4.26 -7.00 -15.40
N ALA A 96 -3.58 -6.12 -16.14
CA ALA A 96 -2.97 -6.45 -17.42
C ALA A 96 -1.67 -7.24 -17.26
N LEU A 97 -0.89 -6.97 -16.22
CA LEU A 97 0.36 -7.68 -15.95
C LEU A 97 0.14 -9.10 -15.39
N ILE A 98 -0.92 -9.29 -14.60
CA ILE A 98 -1.26 -10.55 -13.93
C ILE A 98 -2.64 -10.99 -14.46
N GLU A 99 -2.62 -11.61 -15.65
CA GLU A 99 -3.80 -11.85 -16.50
C GLU A 99 -4.81 -12.90 -15.98
N ASN A 100 -4.50 -13.63 -14.91
CA ASN A 100 -5.40 -14.65 -14.34
C ASN A 100 -6.42 -14.05 -13.35
N ALA A 101 -7.31 -13.19 -13.85
CA ALA A 101 -8.25 -12.42 -13.04
C ALA A 101 -9.41 -13.22 -12.40
N GLN A 102 -9.60 -14.49 -12.78
CA GLN A 102 -10.78 -15.29 -12.40
C GLN A 102 -10.59 -16.18 -11.16
N SER A 103 -9.37 -16.28 -10.63
CA SER A 103 -9.10 -17.03 -9.40
C SER A 103 -8.88 -16.06 -8.24
N ASP A 104 -9.59 -16.32 -7.13
CA ASP A 104 -9.55 -15.50 -5.91
C ASP A 104 -8.11 -15.31 -5.38
N ASP A 105 -7.24 -16.31 -5.54
CA ASP A 105 -5.83 -16.25 -5.16
C ASP A 105 -5.08 -15.11 -5.86
N TYR A 106 -5.35 -14.87 -7.14
CA TYR A 106 -4.70 -13.80 -7.90
C TYR A 106 -5.26 -12.43 -7.53
N LEU A 107 -6.52 -12.34 -7.13
CA LEU A 107 -7.09 -11.11 -6.59
C LEU A 107 -6.36 -10.68 -5.31
N VAL A 108 -6.17 -11.62 -4.37
CA VAL A 108 -5.44 -11.36 -3.12
C VAL A 108 -3.99 -10.96 -3.41
N LYS A 109 -3.30 -11.67 -4.31
CA LYS A 109 -1.92 -11.33 -4.71
C LYS A 109 -1.81 -9.93 -5.29
N ARG A 110 -2.74 -9.53 -6.18
CA ARG A 110 -2.77 -8.17 -6.74
C ARG A 110 -2.95 -7.10 -5.67
N LYS A 111 -3.79 -7.35 -4.67
CA LYS A 111 -4.00 -6.40 -3.55
C LYS A 111 -2.73 -6.21 -2.73
N ILE A 112 -2.07 -7.31 -2.36
CA ILE A 112 -0.81 -7.28 -1.60
C ILE A 112 0.26 -6.51 -2.40
N ILE A 113 0.45 -6.84 -3.68
CA ILE A 113 1.43 -6.16 -4.55
C ILE A 113 1.10 -4.67 -4.70
N SER A 114 -0.18 -4.32 -4.85
CA SER A 114 -0.61 -2.93 -4.94
C SER A 114 -0.19 -2.14 -3.70
N HIS A 115 -0.48 -2.68 -2.52
CA HIS A 115 -0.12 -2.07 -1.24
C HIS A 115 1.40 -1.96 -1.06
N SER A 116 2.17 -2.97 -1.45
CA SER A 116 3.65 -2.93 -1.43
C SER A 116 4.22 -1.87 -2.39
N ILE A 117 3.65 -1.71 -3.59
CA ILE A 117 4.08 -0.67 -4.54
C ILE A 117 3.78 0.73 -3.98
N ILE A 118 2.58 0.93 -3.43
CA ILE A 118 2.19 2.22 -2.85
C ILE A 118 3.07 2.54 -1.64
N SER A 119 3.31 1.61 -0.73
CA SER A 119 4.17 1.81 0.44
C SER A 119 5.63 2.09 0.06
N ALA A 120 6.15 1.46 -0.99
CA ALA A 120 7.47 1.78 -1.53
C ALA A 120 7.55 3.21 -2.12
N ILE A 121 6.50 3.67 -2.83
CA ILE A 121 6.47 5.00 -3.44
C ILE A 121 6.17 6.09 -2.40
N ARG A 122 5.41 5.77 -1.35
CA ARG A 122 4.86 6.70 -0.35
C ARG A 122 5.11 6.29 1.10
N SER A 123 6.31 5.80 1.39
CA SER A 123 6.68 5.26 2.70
C SER A 123 6.39 6.14 3.93
N ARG A 124 6.29 7.47 3.75
CA ARG A 124 6.01 8.43 4.85
C ARG A 124 4.56 8.90 4.92
N THR A 125 3.75 8.61 3.91
CA THR A 125 2.40 9.21 3.74
C THR A 125 1.34 8.19 3.36
N PHE A 126 1.65 6.91 3.55
CA PHE A 126 0.74 5.80 3.33
C PHE A 126 1.04 4.73 4.36
N ILE A 127 0.01 4.29 5.07
CA ILE A 127 0.06 3.17 5.99
C ILE A 127 -0.76 2.07 5.33
N SER A 128 -0.09 0.99 4.90
CA SER A 128 -0.81 -0.15 4.33
C SER A 128 -1.54 -0.89 5.45
N THR A 129 -2.86 -0.90 5.39
CA THR A 129 -3.72 -1.71 6.27
C THR A 129 -3.40 -3.19 6.20
N LEU A 130 -3.05 -3.71 5.01
CA LEU A 130 -2.60 -5.11 4.86
C LEU A 130 -1.31 -5.41 5.61
N GLN A 131 -0.27 -4.58 5.42
CA GLN A 131 1.02 -4.77 6.09
C GLN A 131 0.90 -4.55 7.61
N LEU A 132 0.07 -3.59 8.03
CA LEU A 132 -0.21 -3.33 9.44
C LEU A 132 -0.93 -4.52 10.08
N THR A 133 -1.99 -5.04 9.45
CA THR A 133 -2.76 -6.19 9.95
C THR A 133 -1.89 -7.44 10.07
N GLY A 134 -1.10 -7.74 9.03
CA GLY A 134 -0.19 -8.88 9.05
C GLY A 134 0.85 -8.76 10.15
N GLY A 135 1.46 -7.58 10.29
CA GLY A 135 2.42 -7.28 11.36
C GLY A 135 1.81 -7.42 12.75
N THR A 136 0.68 -6.76 13.00
CA THR A 136 -0.04 -6.81 14.28
C THR A 136 -0.44 -8.24 14.64
N TYR A 137 -0.97 -9.01 13.69
CA TYR A 137 -1.35 -10.40 13.93
C TYR A 137 -0.15 -11.26 14.35
N ILE A 138 0.95 -11.17 13.60
CA ILE A 138 2.16 -11.93 13.88
C ILE A 138 2.78 -11.50 15.21
N TYR A 139 2.81 -10.20 15.50
CA TYR A 139 3.34 -9.69 16.76
C TYR A 139 2.51 -10.19 17.95
N ARG A 140 1.18 -10.09 17.89
CA ARG A 140 0.28 -10.59 18.95
C ARG A 140 0.41 -12.09 19.17
N LYS A 141 0.72 -12.87 18.12
CA LYS A 141 0.90 -14.32 18.22
C LYS A 141 2.28 -14.74 18.74
N THR A 142 3.32 -13.97 18.45
CA THR A 142 4.71 -14.39 18.70
C THR A 142 5.40 -13.60 19.81
N GLY A 143 4.95 -12.38 20.10
CA GLY A 143 5.64 -11.42 20.97
C GLY A 143 7.02 -10.99 20.48
N SER A 144 7.45 -11.42 19.29
CA SER A 144 8.84 -11.29 18.84
C SER A 144 9.04 -10.06 17.97
N ARG A 145 9.78 -9.08 18.51
CA ARG A 145 10.25 -7.93 17.71
C ARG A 145 11.14 -8.34 16.54
N GLN A 146 12.00 -9.35 16.73
CA GLN A 146 12.93 -9.80 15.67
C GLN A 146 12.18 -10.29 14.43
N ILE A 147 11.06 -11.01 14.61
CA ILE A 147 10.23 -11.46 13.50
C ILE A 147 9.63 -10.28 12.75
N ILE A 148 9.12 -9.27 13.48
CA ILE A 148 8.56 -8.07 12.86
C ILE A 148 9.62 -7.29 12.10
N ASP A 149 10.81 -7.11 12.66
CA ASP A 149 11.91 -6.40 12.00
C ASP A 149 12.36 -7.15 10.72
N MET A 150 12.38 -8.50 10.72
CA MET A 150 12.64 -9.29 9.50
C MET A 150 11.54 -9.10 8.44
N LEU A 151 10.28 -9.12 8.83
CA LEU A 151 9.15 -8.97 7.90
C LEU A 151 9.04 -7.55 7.32
N ASP A 152 9.38 -6.54 8.11
CA ASP A 152 9.49 -5.15 7.66
C ASP A 152 10.61 -5.01 6.61
N GLN A 153 11.77 -5.62 6.84
CA GLN A 153 12.86 -5.65 5.86
C GLN A 153 12.49 -6.36 4.56
N MET A 154 11.61 -7.36 4.62
CA MET A 154 11.06 -8.05 3.43
C MET A 154 9.94 -7.26 2.74
N GLY A 155 9.47 -6.14 3.32
CA GLY A 155 8.36 -5.35 2.79
C GLY A 155 6.98 -6.01 2.97
N VAL A 156 6.86 -6.96 3.90
CA VAL A 156 5.63 -7.72 4.17
C VAL A 156 4.87 -7.17 5.38
N SER A 157 5.57 -6.55 6.33
CA SER A 157 5.00 -5.92 7.52
C SER A 157 5.35 -4.43 7.57
N VAL A 158 4.65 -3.68 8.43
CA VAL A 158 5.13 -2.39 8.91
C VAL A 158 6.23 -2.58 9.96
N SER A 159 7.07 -1.55 10.14
CA SER A 159 8.08 -1.50 11.19
C SER A 159 7.48 -1.71 12.60
N TYR A 160 8.27 -2.27 13.50
CA TYR A 160 7.88 -2.44 14.90
C TYR A 160 7.43 -1.13 15.57
N HIS A 161 8.06 -0.01 15.23
CA HIS A 161 7.68 1.30 15.74
C HIS A 161 6.24 1.69 15.36
N HIS A 162 5.89 1.57 14.07
CA HIS A 162 4.52 1.86 13.60
C HIS A 162 3.50 0.90 14.22
N LEU A 163 3.87 -0.36 14.44
CA LEU A 163 3.01 -1.34 15.11
C LEU A 163 2.73 -0.92 16.56
N GLN A 164 3.75 -0.48 17.30
CA GLN A 164 3.58 0.04 18.66
C GLN A 164 2.73 1.32 18.71
N GLN A 165 2.90 2.22 17.74
CA GLN A 165 2.03 3.40 17.60
C GLN A 165 0.57 2.99 17.40
N TYR A 166 0.33 1.98 16.55
CA TYR A 166 -1.00 1.43 16.36
C TYR A 166 -1.57 0.82 17.66
N GLU A 167 -0.85 -0.07 18.35
CA GLU A 167 -1.32 -0.68 19.60
C GLU A 167 -1.63 0.39 20.65
N THR A 168 -0.78 1.40 20.77
CA THR A 168 -1.01 2.55 21.66
C THR A 168 -2.27 3.32 21.25
N SER A 169 -2.49 3.54 19.96
CA SER A 169 -3.67 4.27 19.47
C SER A 169 -4.98 3.55 19.79
N VAL A 170 -5.00 2.22 19.72
CA VAL A 170 -6.16 1.39 20.05
C VAL A 170 -6.44 1.39 21.54
N ILE A 171 -5.41 1.44 22.38
CA ILE A 171 -5.56 1.54 23.83
C ILE A 171 -6.11 2.92 24.23
N LEU A 172 -5.62 3.99 23.61
CA LEU A 172 -6.04 5.37 23.92
C LEU A 172 -7.42 5.72 23.35
N ASN A 173 -7.78 5.15 22.21
CA ASN A 173 -9.07 5.35 21.55
C ASN A 173 -9.72 3.97 21.33
N PRO A 174 -10.21 3.32 22.39
CA PRO A 174 -10.90 2.05 22.25
C PRO A 174 -12.14 2.25 21.37
N PRO A 175 -12.49 1.27 20.50
CA PRO A 175 -13.69 1.36 19.71
C PRO A 175 -14.92 1.53 20.62
N ASP A 176 -15.87 2.37 20.18
CA ASP A 176 -17.09 2.66 20.94
C ASP A 176 -17.82 1.36 21.29
N MET A 177 -17.75 0.97 22.56
CA MET A 177 -18.51 -0.15 23.10
C MET A 177 -19.87 0.39 23.54
N THR A 178 -20.89 0.20 22.72
CA THR A 178 -22.28 0.44 23.14
C THR A 178 -22.66 -0.59 24.20
N ILE A 179 -22.67 -0.17 25.46
CA ILE A 179 -23.19 -0.96 26.57
C ILE A 179 -24.71 -0.74 26.59
N GLU A 180 -25.48 -1.82 26.45
CA GLU A 180 -26.95 -1.75 26.54
C GLU A 180 -27.40 -1.33 27.94
N ASP A 181 -28.52 -0.61 28.02
CA ASP A 181 -29.12 -0.24 29.31
C ASP A 181 -29.51 -1.51 30.09
N GLY A 182 -29.19 -1.55 31.39
CA GLY A 182 -29.49 -2.69 32.28
C GLY A 182 -28.37 -3.73 32.41
N VAL A 183 -27.22 -3.54 31.75
CA VAL A 183 -26.05 -4.42 31.90
C VAL A 183 -25.32 -4.14 33.23
N HIS A 184 -25.02 -5.18 34.00
CA HIS A 184 -24.15 -5.07 35.17
C HIS A 184 -22.69 -5.16 34.73
N VAL A 185 -21.89 -4.15 35.10
CA VAL A 185 -20.45 -4.09 34.79
C VAL A 185 -19.63 -4.33 36.04
N GLN A 186 -18.80 -5.36 36.03
CA GLN A 186 -17.85 -5.66 37.11
C GLN A 186 -16.41 -5.46 36.59
N HIS A 187 -15.61 -4.69 37.31
CA HIS A 187 -14.18 -4.56 37.03
C HIS A 187 -13.39 -5.50 37.93
N VAL A 188 -12.57 -6.36 37.33
CA VAL A 188 -11.69 -7.30 38.03
C VAL A 188 -10.25 -6.96 37.65
N PHE A 189 -9.39 -6.86 38.65
CA PHE A 189 -7.97 -6.57 38.46
C PHE A 189 -7.13 -7.70 39.02
N ASP A 190 -6.09 -8.09 38.29
CA ASP A 190 -5.11 -9.07 38.72
C ASP A 190 -3.70 -8.62 38.33
N ASN A 191 -2.70 -9.16 39.01
CA ASN A 191 -1.31 -8.94 38.65
C ASN A 191 -0.98 -9.69 37.36
N THR A 192 -0.41 -8.97 36.40
CA THR A 192 0.12 -9.51 35.16
C THR A 192 1.64 -9.42 35.20
N ASP A 193 2.28 -10.56 35.38
CA ASP A 193 3.73 -10.66 35.39
C ASP A 193 4.21 -11.25 34.05
N HIS A 194 4.95 -10.47 33.27
CA HIS A 194 5.58 -10.95 32.05
C HIS A 194 7.08 -11.17 32.28
N ASN A 195 7.46 -12.46 32.35
CA ASN A 195 8.83 -12.88 32.62
C ASN A 195 9.57 -13.19 31.33
N VAL A 196 10.37 -12.23 30.84
CA VAL A 196 11.22 -12.41 29.64
C VAL A 196 12.61 -12.98 29.99
N GLY A 197 12.98 -13.02 31.28
CA GLY A 197 14.22 -13.62 31.79
C GLY A 197 14.02 -14.22 33.18
N SER A 198 13.90 -15.54 33.27
CA SER A 198 13.44 -16.24 34.48
C SER A 198 14.55 -16.64 35.48
N LEU A 199 15.80 -16.25 35.25
CA LEU A 199 16.95 -16.74 36.04
C LEU A 199 17.45 -15.76 37.09
N ASP A 200 17.41 -14.45 36.83
CA ASP A 200 17.87 -13.40 37.76
C ASP A 200 16.77 -12.37 38.12
N GLY A 201 15.58 -12.50 37.53
CA GLY A 201 14.48 -11.57 37.73
C GLY A 201 14.73 -10.18 37.14
N HIS A 202 15.78 -10.00 36.33
CA HIS A 202 15.97 -8.79 35.55
C HIS A 202 15.08 -8.81 34.31
N TYR A 203 14.55 -7.63 33.94
CA TYR A 203 13.60 -7.44 32.84
C TYR A 203 12.22 -8.09 33.04
N THR A 204 11.78 -8.31 34.28
CA THR A 204 10.39 -8.69 34.55
C THR A 204 9.49 -7.45 34.44
N CYS A 205 8.43 -7.56 33.64
CA CYS A 205 7.40 -6.53 33.58
C CYS A 205 6.32 -6.92 34.59
N HIS A 206 6.12 -6.08 35.61
CA HIS A 206 5.03 -6.21 36.55
C HIS A 206 3.99 -5.13 36.25
N CYS A 207 2.82 -5.53 35.77
CA CYS A 207 1.71 -4.62 35.52
C CYS A 207 0.41 -5.15 36.16
N LEU A 208 -0.55 -4.26 36.38
CA LEU A 208 -1.89 -4.63 36.82
C LEU A 208 -2.78 -4.78 35.58
N GLY A 209 -3.27 -5.99 35.32
CA GLY A 209 -4.22 -6.27 34.27
C GLY A 209 -5.64 -6.11 34.79
N GLY A 210 -6.42 -5.21 34.18
CA GLY A 210 -7.85 -5.05 34.48
C GLY A 210 -8.72 -5.58 33.35
N ILE A 211 -9.79 -6.29 33.69
CA ILE A 211 -10.87 -6.64 32.75
C ILE A 211 -12.21 -6.07 33.23
N ALA A 212 -13.04 -5.65 32.28
CA ALA A 212 -14.44 -5.32 32.53
C ALA A 212 -15.31 -6.49 32.07
N ILE A 213 -16.11 -7.03 32.98
CA ILE A 213 -17.04 -8.14 32.75
C ILE A 213 -18.44 -7.54 32.62
N TYR A 214 -19.08 -7.77 31.48
CA TYR A 214 -20.43 -7.30 31.18
C TYR A 214 -21.41 -8.46 31.36
N THR A 215 -22.31 -8.35 32.32
CA THR A 215 -23.39 -9.32 32.56
C THR A 215 -24.70 -8.73 32.08
N PRO A 216 -25.36 -9.34 31.07
CA PRO A 216 -26.64 -8.84 30.57
C PRO A 216 -27.68 -8.77 31.69
N GLY A 217 -28.43 -7.66 31.72
CA GLY A 217 -29.67 -7.58 32.50
C GLY A 217 -30.72 -8.50 31.92
N LYS A 218 -31.67 -8.95 32.76
CA LYS A 218 -32.88 -9.62 32.28
C LYS A 218 -33.84 -8.63 31.65
#